data_AF-A0A0W1RCE2-F1
#
_entry.id   AF-A0A0W1RCE2-F1
#
_cell.length_a   1.000
_cell.length_b   1.000
_cell.length_c   1.000
_cell.angle_alpha   90.00
_cell.angle_beta   90.00
_cell.angle_gamma   90.00
#
_symmetry.space_group_name_H-M   'P 1'
#
loop_
_entity.id
_entity.type
_entity.pdbx_description
1 polymer ?
#
loop_
_entity_poly.entity_id
_entity_poly.type
_entity_poly.pdbx_seq_one_letter_code
_entity_poly.pdbx_strand_id
1 'polypeptide(L)'
;MTLFRLPVSRSLPPTGAFWERYAGGDPDALTPAFLLHVLYGVGGGVAFAVVGRALRGRELTTTLAAGVLYGLVLSVFGVRVVLGRLLGMELDHDEAVVFHAGHVVYGLTVGIWFGTREPHDGR
;
A
#
# COMPACT_ATOMS: atom_id res chain seq x y z
N MET A 1 5.27 -2.22 4.86
CA MET A 1 6.45 -1.36 4.56
C MET A 1 6.87 -0.47 5.75
N THR A 2 6.21 -0.60 6.90
CA THR A 2 6.51 0.23 8.08
C THR A 2 7.91 -0.02 8.65
N LEU A 3 8.33 -1.28 8.78
CA LEU A 3 9.68 -1.62 9.28
C LEU A 3 10.81 -1.21 8.33
N PHE A 4 10.57 -1.22 7.01
CA PHE A 4 11.53 -0.76 6.01
C PHE A 4 11.75 0.75 6.07
N ARG A 5 10.72 1.52 6.44
CA ARG A 5 10.76 2.98 6.51
C ARG A 5 11.45 3.53 7.77
N LEU A 6 11.34 2.83 8.90
CA LEU A 6 11.89 3.28 10.20
C LEU A 6 13.38 3.69 10.17
N PRO A 7 14.29 2.96 9.51
CA PRO A 7 15.69 3.39 9.41
C PRO A 7 15.98 4.38 8.27
N VAL A 8 15.03 4.62 7.35
CA VAL A 8 15.25 5.40 6.12
C VAL A 8 14.64 6.81 6.20
N SER A 9 13.51 6.99 6.88
CA SER A 9 12.87 8.30 7.06
C SER A 9 12.93 8.75 8.52
N ARG A 10 13.49 9.94 8.78
CA ARG A 10 13.51 10.56 10.13
C ARG A 10 12.14 11.10 10.58
N SER A 11 11.17 11.10 9.69
CA SER A 11 9.80 11.51 9.96
C SER A 11 8.97 10.35 10.50
N LEU A 12 8.11 10.67 11.48
CA LEU A 12 7.07 9.75 11.95
C LEU A 12 6.28 9.25 10.73
N PRO A 13 5.86 7.97 10.69
CA PRO A 13 4.99 7.50 9.63
C PRO A 13 3.79 8.46 9.52
N PRO A 14 3.27 8.77 8.31
CA PRO A 14 2.28 9.84 8.10
C PRO A 14 1.09 9.77 9.06
N THR A 15 0.77 8.56 9.51
CA THR A 15 -0.30 8.29 10.44
C THR A 15 -0.04 8.75 11.89
N GLY A 16 1.19 9.12 12.29
CA GLY A 16 1.50 9.75 13.58
C GLY A 16 1.01 11.20 13.69
N ALA A 17 1.18 11.99 12.62
CA ALA A 17 0.65 13.36 12.53
C ALA A 17 -0.89 13.39 12.45
N PHE A 18 -1.50 12.33 11.92
CA PHE A 18 -2.96 12.15 11.97
C PHE A 18 -3.49 11.99 13.41
N TRP A 19 -2.80 11.22 14.25
CA TRP A 19 -3.22 11.00 15.64
C TRP A 19 -3.01 12.24 16.52
N GLU A 20 -1.94 13.01 16.30
CA GLU A 20 -1.77 14.33 16.93
C GLU A 20 -2.96 15.26 16.61
N ARG A 21 -3.46 15.23 15.37
CA ARG A 21 -4.53 16.13 14.91
C ARG A 21 -5.94 15.70 15.31
N TYR A 22 -6.20 14.41 15.48
CA TYR A 22 -7.57 13.88 15.66
C TYR A 22 -7.88 13.32 17.06
N ALA A 23 -6.86 12.98 17.87
CA ALA A 23 -7.06 12.35 19.18
C ALA A 23 -6.44 13.10 20.36
N GLY A 24 -5.80 14.25 20.10
CA GLY A 24 -5.19 15.05 21.16
C GLY A 24 -3.97 14.36 21.78
N GLY A 25 -2.91 14.20 20.97
CA GLY A 25 -1.53 13.93 21.39
C GLY A 25 -1.31 12.86 22.45
N ASP A 26 -1.06 11.62 22.02
CA ASP A 26 -0.59 10.52 22.88
C ASP A 26 0.81 10.06 22.38
N PRO A 27 1.84 9.92 23.25
CA PRO A 27 3.16 9.38 22.88
C PRO A 27 3.15 8.00 22.20
N ASP A 28 2.01 7.29 22.22
CA ASP A 28 1.82 5.99 21.56
C ASP A 28 1.24 6.07 20.13
N ALA A 29 1.34 7.23 19.46
CA ALA A 29 0.86 7.49 18.10
C ALA A 29 1.37 6.50 17.03
N LEU A 30 2.44 5.76 17.28
CA LEU A 30 2.98 4.71 16.41
C LEU A 30 2.06 3.48 16.27
N THR A 31 1.39 3.09 17.35
CA THR A 31 0.53 1.89 17.37
C THR A 31 -0.70 2.06 16.49
N PRO A 32 -1.51 3.12 16.65
CA PRO A 32 -2.68 3.29 15.82
C PRO A 32 -2.30 3.77 14.40
N ALA A 33 -1.11 4.37 14.23
CA ALA A 33 -0.51 4.62 12.93
C ALA A 33 -0.20 3.34 12.15
N PHE A 34 0.36 2.35 12.83
CA PHE A 34 0.63 1.03 12.29
C PHE A 34 -0.68 0.28 11.98
N LEU A 35 -1.65 0.33 12.89
CA LEU A 35 -2.95 -0.31 12.70
C LEU A 35 -3.66 0.22 11.45
N LEU A 36 -3.68 1.54 11.24
CA LEU A 36 -4.31 2.13 10.05
C LEU A 36 -3.59 1.70 8.77
N HIS A 37 -2.26 1.59 8.79
CA HIS A 37 -1.50 1.08 7.65
C HIS A 37 -1.80 -0.40 7.36
N VAL A 38 -1.94 -1.22 8.40
CA VAL A 38 -2.36 -2.63 8.27
C VAL A 38 -3.75 -2.71 7.67
N LEU A 39 -4.73 -1.96 8.20
CA LEU A 39 -6.10 -1.94 7.68
C LEU A 39 -6.14 -1.47 6.22
N TYR A 40 -5.35 -0.46 5.87
CA TYR A 40 -5.21 -0.01 4.48
C TYR A 40 -4.63 -1.11 3.58
N GLY A 41 -3.58 -1.81 4.04
CA GLY A 41 -2.97 -2.91 3.29
C GLY A 41 -3.89 -4.13 3.14
N VAL A 42 -4.66 -4.47 4.16
CA VAL A 42 -5.68 -5.53 4.11
C VAL A 42 -6.81 -5.13 3.16
N GLY A 43 -7.32 -3.90 3.28
CA GLY A 43 -8.36 -3.37 2.40
C GLY A 43 -7.92 -3.34 0.94
N GLY A 44 -6.67 -2.92 0.67
CA GLY A 44 -6.06 -3.03 -0.65
C GLY A 44 -6.00 -4.47 -1.15
N GLY A 45 -5.57 -5.41 -0.31
CA GLY A 45 -5.50 -6.83 -0.71
C GLY A 45 -6.86 -7.41 -1.08
N VAL A 46 -7.90 -7.08 -0.31
CA VAL A 46 -9.28 -7.46 -0.59
C VAL A 46 -9.77 -6.83 -1.91
N ALA A 47 -9.47 -5.56 -2.15
CA ALA A 47 -9.82 -4.89 -3.41
C ALA A 47 -9.10 -5.53 -4.61
N PHE A 48 -7.83 -5.93 -4.45
CA PHE A 48 -7.11 -6.66 -5.49
C PHE A 48 -7.74 -8.02 -5.77
N ALA A 49 -8.32 -8.71 -4.79
CA ALA A 49 -8.95 -10.01 -5.02
C ALA A 49 -10.11 -9.94 -6.05
N VAL A 50 -10.80 -8.80 -6.15
CA VAL A 50 -11.80 -8.55 -7.20
C VAL A 50 -11.13 -8.52 -8.59
N VAL A 51 -10.00 -7.83 -8.70
CA VAL A 51 -9.18 -7.79 -9.93
C VAL A 51 -8.59 -9.17 -10.22
N GLY A 52 -8.07 -9.86 -9.21
CA GLY A 52 -7.49 -11.20 -9.29
C GLY A 52 -8.46 -12.22 -9.87
N ARG A 53 -9.76 -12.11 -9.57
CA ARG A 53 -10.79 -12.96 -10.20
C ARG A 53 -10.81 -12.84 -11.73
N ALA A 54 -10.58 -11.65 -12.28
CA ALA A 54 -10.51 -11.42 -13.73
C ALA A 54 -9.16 -11.84 -14.34
N LEU A 55 -8.14 -12.03 -13.51
CA LEU A 55 -6.80 -12.46 -13.90
C LEU A 55 -6.59 -13.97 -13.79
N ARG A 56 -7.64 -14.72 -13.45
CA ARG A 56 -7.64 -16.19 -13.38
C ARG A 56 -7.12 -16.84 -14.66
N GLY A 57 -6.19 -17.78 -14.49
CA GLY A 57 -5.59 -18.55 -15.58
C GLY A 57 -4.66 -17.74 -16.50
N ARG A 58 -4.43 -16.46 -16.22
CA ARG A 58 -3.48 -15.64 -16.99
C ARG A 58 -2.04 -16.03 -16.68
N GLU A 59 -1.15 -15.71 -17.60
CA GLU A 59 0.30 -15.89 -17.41
C GLU A 59 0.82 -15.00 -16.27
N LEU A 60 1.88 -15.46 -15.61
CA LEU A 60 2.54 -14.74 -14.52
C LEU A 60 2.94 -13.31 -14.90
N THR A 61 3.37 -13.10 -16.14
CA THR A 61 3.71 -11.76 -16.68
C THR A 61 2.51 -10.81 -16.63
N THR A 62 1.32 -11.30 -16.95
CA THR A 62 0.07 -10.53 -16.93
C THR A 62 -0.35 -10.22 -15.49
N THR A 63 -0.27 -11.20 -14.58
CA THR A 63 -0.63 -10.98 -13.17
C THR A 63 0.36 -10.05 -12.46
N LEU A 64 1.65 -10.12 -12.82
CA LEU A 64 2.69 -9.19 -12.38
C LEU A 64 2.41 -7.76 -12.86
N ALA A 65 2.16 -7.57 -14.16
CA ALA A 65 1.88 -6.25 -14.72
C ALA A 65 0.62 -5.63 -14.09
N ALA A 66 -0.43 -6.43 -13.90
CA ALA A 66 -1.64 -6.00 -13.22
C ALA A 66 -1.39 -5.67 -11.73
N GLY A 67 -0.57 -6.46 -11.05
CA GLY A 67 -0.14 -6.20 -9.67
C GLY A 67 0.60 -4.86 -9.54
N VAL A 68 1.56 -4.59 -10.43
CA VAL A 68 2.29 -3.31 -10.46
C VAL A 68 1.35 -2.14 -10.73
N LEU A 69 0.51 -2.24 -11.76
CA LEU A 69 -0.46 -1.20 -12.10
C LEU A 69 -1.40 -0.93 -10.91
N TYR A 70 -1.90 -1.99 -10.27
CA TYR A 70 -2.72 -1.88 -9.08
C TYR A 70 -1.98 -1.18 -7.94
N GLY A 71 -0.73 -1.58 -7.67
CA GLY A 71 0.11 -0.94 -6.66
C GLY A 71 0.28 0.57 -6.92
N LEU A 72 0.53 0.97 -8.17
CA LEU A 72 0.63 2.37 -8.56
C LEU A 72 -0.68 3.14 -8.36
N VAL A 73 -1.81 2.58 -8.78
CA VAL A 73 -3.14 3.17 -8.56
C VAL A 73 -3.40 3.35 -7.07
N LEU A 74 -3.14 2.32 -6.27
CA LEU A 74 -3.27 2.36 -4.81
C LEU A 74 -2.35 3.41 -4.20
N SER A 75 -1.16 3.60 -4.78
CA SER A 75 -0.21 4.61 -4.32
C SER A 75 -0.70 6.02 -4.58
N VAL A 76 -1.19 6.30 -5.80
CA VAL A 76 -1.76 7.61 -6.15
C VAL A 76 -3.00 7.89 -5.29
N PHE A 77 -3.85 6.89 -5.07
CA PHE A 77 -5.01 7.00 -4.18
C PHE A 77 -4.59 7.33 -2.74
N GLY A 78 -3.59 6.62 -2.22
CA GLY A 78 -3.05 6.84 -0.89
C GLY A 78 -2.55 8.27 -0.70
N VAL A 79 -1.77 8.80 -1.64
CA VAL A 79 -1.26 10.18 -1.55
C VAL A 79 -2.37 11.21 -1.72
N ARG A 80 -3.21 11.09 -2.75
CA ARG A 80 -4.16 12.15 -3.12
C ARG A 80 -5.42 12.17 -2.27
N VAL A 81 -5.92 11.00 -1.89
CA VAL A 81 -7.20 10.87 -1.18
C VAL A 81 -6.95 10.68 0.30
N VAL A 82 -6.14 9.71 0.69
CA VAL A 82 -5.91 9.44 2.11
C VAL A 82 -5.06 10.54 2.72
N LEU A 83 -3.81 10.70 2.30
CA LEU A 83 -2.92 11.70 2.91
C LEU A 83 -3.40 13.12 2.64
N GLY A 84 -3.62 13.49 1.37
CA GLY A 84 -3.97 14.86 1.00
C GLY A 84 -5.35 15.31 1.47
N ARG A 85 -6.42 14.54 1.19
CA ARG A 85 -7.80 14.96 1.51
C ARG A 85 -8.27 14.55 2.89
N LEU A 86 -7.99 13.31 3.31
CA LEU A 86 -8.52 12.78 4.57
C LEU A 86 -7.67 13.21 5.77
N LEU A 87 -6.33 13.19 5.65
CA LEU A 87 -5.43 13.53 6.74
C LEU A 87 -4.88 14.97 6.65
N GLY A 88 -4.99 15.62 5.48
CA GLY A 88 -4.46 16.97 5.27
C GLY A 88 -2.93 17.02 5.36
N MET A 89 -2.26 16.00 4.83
CA MET A 89 -0.82 15.80 4.89
C MET A 89 -0.20 15.75 3.51
N GLU A 90 0.99 16.33 3.40
CA GLU A 90 1.85 16.23 2.24
C GLU A 90 3.13 15.48 2.64
N LEU A 91 3.58 14.61 1.74
CA LEU A 91 4.85 13.91 1.86
C LEU A 91 5.94 14.81 1.28
N ASP A 92 7.12 14.80 1.88
CA ASP A 92 8.30 15.32 1.22
C ASP A 92 8.69 14.43 0.01
N HIS A 93 9.67 14.88 -0.77
CA HIS A 93 10.07 14.18 -1.99
C HIS A 93 10.58 12.76 -1.71
N ASP A 94 11.43 12.60 -0.70
CA ASP A 94 12.06 11.32 -0.36
C ASP A 94 11.02 10.35 0.21
N GLU A 95 10.13 10.84 1.05
CA GLU A 95 9.00 10.11 1.58
C GLU A 95 8.05 9.65 0.46
N ALA A 96 7.72 10.52 -0.48
CA ALA A 96 6.85 10.19 -1.60
C ALA A 96 7.47 9.08 -2.47
N VAL A 97 8.76 9.17 -2.76
CA VAL A 97 9.49 8.12 -3.50
C VAL A 97 9.43 6.79 -2.76
N VAL A 98 9.73 6.77 -1.46
CA VAL A 98 9.66 5.54 -0.65
C VAL A 98 8.22 5.00 -0.57
N PHE A 99 7.23 5.88 -0.50
CA PHE A 99 5.81 5.50 -0.48
C PHE A 99 5.42 4.81 -1.79
N HIS A 100 5.78 5.39 -2.95
CA HIS A 100 5.50 4.83 -4.26
C HIS A 100 6.26 3.51 -4.49
N ALA A 101 7.55 3.45 -4.17
CA ALA A 101 8.35 2.24 -4.26
C ALA A 101 7.76 1.09 -3.42
N GLY A 102 7.36 1.39 -2.18
CA GLY A 102 6.71 0.40 -1.30
C GLY A 102 5.41 -0.17 -1.89
N HIS A 103 4.63 0.66 -2.59
CA HIS A 103 3.41 0.21 -3.27
C HIS A 103 3.69 -0.64 -4.52
N VAL A 104 4.76 -0.34 -5.26
CA VAL A 104 5.21 -1.19 -6.37
C VAL A 104 5.62 -2.57 -5.85
N VAL A 105 6.42 -2.63 -4.78
CA VAL A 105 6.81 -3.91 -4.14
C VAL A 105 5.59 -4.68 -3.65
N TYR A 106 4.63 -3.99 -3.02
CA TYR A 106 3.36 -4.59 -2.61
C TYR A 106 2.59 -5.16 -3.81
N GLY A 107 2.45 -4.38 -4.88
CA GLY A 107 1.78 -4.80 -6.12
C GLY A 107 2.43 -6.02 -6.77
N LEU A 108 3.77 -6.05 -6.84
CA LEU A 108 4.53 -7.22 -7.29
C LEU A 108 4.25 -8.45 -6.43
N THR A 109 4.26 -8.29 -5.10
CA THR A 109 4.04 -9.39 -4.16
C THR A 109 2.66 -10.02 -4.37
N VAL A 110 1.62 -9.18 -4.49
CA VAL A 110 0.25 -9.66 -4.71
C VAL A 110 0.09 -10.27 -6.13
N GLY A 111 0.71 -9.68 -7.15
CA GLY A 111 0.70 -10.21 -8.52
C GLY A 111 1.36 -11.59 -8.65
N ILE A 112 2.50 -11.81 -7.96
CA ILE A 112 3.16 -13.12 -7.86
C ILE A 112 2.27 -14.11 -7.12
N TRP A 113 1.72 -13.71 -5.98
CA TRP A 113 0.88 -14.57 -5.17
C TRP A 113 -0.33 -15.12 -5.93
N PHE A 114 -1.01 -14.26 -6.70
CA PHE A 114 -2.13 -14.69 -7.53
C PHE A 114 -1.66 -15.51 -8.74
N GLY A 115 -0.61 -15.07 -9.44
CA GLY A 115 -0.11 -15.76 -10.65
C GLY A 115 0.48 -17.15 -10.40
N THR A 116 0.90 -17.46 -9.17
CA THR A 116 1.50 -18.77 -8.82
C THR A 116 0.51 -19.75 -8.20
N ARG A 117 -0.67 -19.30 -7.77
CA ARG A 117 -1.64 -20.12 -7.03
C ARG A 117 -2.84 -20.55 -7.84
N GLU A 118 -3.12 -19.83 -8.91
CA GLU A 118 -4.18 -20.23 -9.82
C GLU A 118 -3.56 -21.08 -10.92
N PRO A 119 -4.08 -22.30 -11.16
CA PRO A 119 -3.63 -23.11 -12.28
C PRO A 119 -3.67 -22.26 -13.54
N HIS A 120 -2.58 -22.25 -14.31
CA HIS A 120 -2.68 -21.83 -15.69
C HIS A 120 -3.72 -22.76 -16.33
N ASP A 121 -4.80 -22.19 -16.87
CA ASP A 121 -5.75 -22.94 -17.70
C ASP A 121 -5.06 -23.16 -19.06
N GLY A 122 -3.98 -23.94 -19.00
CA GLY A 122 -3.12 -24.29 -20.10
C GLY A 122 -3.42 -25.73 -20.48
N ARG A 123 -3.97 -25.88 -21.68
CA ARG A 123 -3.72 -27.04 -22.51
C ARG A 123 -2.21 -27.29 -22.63
#